data_AF-A0A099ZFZ5-F1
#
_entry.id   AF-A0A099ZFZ5-F1
#
_cell.length_a   1.000
_cell.length_b   1.000
_cell.length_c   1.000
_cell.angle_alpha   90.00
_cell.angle_beta   90.00
_cell.angle_gamma   90.00
#
_symmetry.space_group_name_H-M   'P 1'
#
loop_
_entity.id
_entity.type
_entity.pdbx_description
1 polymer ?
#
loop_
_entity_poly.entity_id
_entity_poly.type
_entity_poly.pdbx_seq_one_letter_code
_entity_poly.pdbx_strand_id
1 'polypeptide(L)'
;SPTICHMTVARMLQLIRQRNPDILIYSYMDDILIRGSSLKAVEQVSERIRSAVIVAGLQIVKEKVQQVSLWNYLGWRIRDGEIRPQQVKIGTGPIRTLNDLQRLLGAINWIRPVIGLTNEELRPLFLQLQGDPDLNSPQQLMEESQQALAEVAHEIDKRQSYRIQKELEIYFII
;
A
#
# COMPACT_ATOMS: atom_id res chain seq x y z
N SER A 1 19.07 9.79 9.04
CA SER A 1 18.21 9.32 10.15
C SER A 1 16.75 9.54 9.77
N PRO A 2 15.88 8.51 9.82
CA PRO A 2 14.47 8.61 9.43
C PRO A 2 13.71 9.72 10.20
N THR A 3 13.94 9.84 11.51
CA THR A 3 13.27 10.83 12.36
C THR A 3 13.63 12.27 11.95
N ILE A 4 14.91 12.53 11.67
CA ILE A 4 15.37 13.85 11.24
C ILE A 4 14.80 14.20 9.86
N CYS A 5 14.80 13.24 8.92
CA CYS A 5 14.20 13.44 7.60
C CYS A 5 12.70 13.79 7.74
N HIS A 6 11.97 13.00 8.52
CA HIS A 6 10.54 13.20 8.76
C HIS A 6 10.24 14.58 9.39
N MET A 7 11.02 15.00 10.39
CA MET A 7 10.87 16.32 11.01
C MET A 7 11.15 17.47 10.01
N THR A 8 12.18 17.33 9.19
CA THR A 8 12.52 18.31 8.15
C THR A 8 11.40 18.43 7.12
N VAL A 9 10.89 17.30 6.62
CA VAL A 9 9.76 17.26 5.68
C VAL A 9 8.51 17.86 6.31
N ALA A 10 8.17 17.48 7.54
CA ALA A 10 6.99 18.00 8.24
C ALA A 10 7.05 19.52 8.43
N ARG A 11 8.20 20.06 8.86
CA ARG A 11 8.42 21.50 9.04
C ARG A 11 8.35 22.25 7.72
N MET A 12 8.91 21.69 6.66
CA MET A 12 8.85 22.26 5.32
C MET A 12 7.42 22.33 4.78
N LEU A 13 6.65 21.25 4.93
CA LEU A 13 5.27 21.18 4.47
C LEU A 13 4.31 22.06 5.28
N GLN A 14 4.64 22.40 6.54
CA GLN A 14 3.76 23.19 7.41
C GLN A 14 3.36 24.54 6.78
N LEU A 15 4.31 25.30 6.25
CA LEU A 15 4.04 26.60 5.62
C LEU A 15 3.22 26.46 4.33
N ILE A 16 3.43 25.37 3.59
CA ILE A 16 2.69 25.10 2.36
C ILE A 16 1.24 24.74 2.69
N ARG A 17 1.00 23.90 3.70
CA ARG A 17 -0.34 23.56 4.20
C ARG A 17 -1.10 24.81 4.66
N GLN A 18 -0.47 25.67 5.45
CA GLN A 18 -1.10 26.90 5.95
C GLN A 18 -1.54 27.87 4.83
N ARG A 19 -0.82 27.87 3.70
CA ARG A 19 -1.11 28.74 2.56
C ARG A 19 -2.13 28.15 1.58
N ASN A 20 -2.46 26.87 1.70
CA ASN A 20 -3.33 26.15 0.77
C ASN A 20 -4.31 25.25 1.56
N PRO A 21 -5.24 25.84 2.35
CA PRO A 21 -6.12 25.08 3.24
C PRO A 21 -7.06 24.12 2.49
N ASP A 22 -7.38 24.42 1.23
CA ASP A 22 -8.25 23.61 0.38
C ASP A 22 -7.52 22.42 -0.28
N ILE A 23 -6.19 22.31 -0.07
CA ILE A 23 -5.37 21.23 -0.62
C ILE A 23 -4.92 20.31 0.51
N LEU A 24 -5.27 19.04 0.38
CA LEU A 24 -4.84 17.98 1.29
C LEU A 24 -3.41 17.57 0.95
N ILE A 25 -2.50 17.69 1.92
CA ILE A 25 -1.08 17.31 1.77
C ILE A 25 -0.73 16.31 2.87
N TYR A 26 -0.63 15.03 2.51
CA TYR A 26 -0.27 13.93 3.40
C TYR A 26 1.18 13.50 3.16
N SER A 27 1.94 13.33 4.23
CA SER A 27 3.33 12.88 4.16
C SER A 27 3.51 11.65 5.04
N TYR A 28 4.01 10.56 4.47
CA TYR A 28 4.30 9.33 5.21
C TYR A 28 5.64 8.78 4.77
N MET A 29 6.56 8.62 5.73
CA MET A 29 7.98 8.35 5.46
C MET A 29 8.53 9.31 4.39
N ASP A 30 8.89 8.80 3.22
CA ASP A 30 9.48 9.57 2.12
C ASP A 30 8.45 9.97 1.04
N ASP A 31 7.19 9.54 1.16
CA ASP A 31 6.14 9.80 0.16
C ASP A 31 5.27 11.01 0.53
N ILE A 32 4.90 11.83 -0.47
CA ILE A 32 4.00 13.00 -0.31
C ILE A 32 2.80 12.90 -1.26
N LEU A 33 1.61 12.69 -0.70
CA LEU A 33 0.34 12.71 -1.41
C LEU A 33 -0.27 14.12 -1.38
N ILE A 34 -0.71 14.61 -2.54
CA ILE A 34 -1.38 15.91 -2.71
C ILE A 34 -2.75 15.68 -3.36
N ARG A 35 -3.80 16.24 -2.79
CA ARG A 35 -5.16 16.10 -3.31
C ARG A 35 -5.89 17.45 -3.25
N GLY A 36 -6.64 17.78 -4.29
CA GLY A 36 -7.35 19.06 -4.39
C GLY A 36 -8.50 19.00 -5.40
N SER A 37 -9.30 20.06 -5.44
CA SER A 37 -10.46 20.17 -6.34
C SER A 37 -10.11 20.64 -7.75
N SER A 38 -8.85 21.01 -8.01
CA SER A 38 -8.37 21.47 -9.31
C SER A 38 -6.94 21.01 -9.58
N LEU A 39 -6.72 20.33 -10.71
CA LEU A 39 -5.40 19.95 -11.21
C LEU A 39 -4.41 21.12 -11.19
N LYS A 40 -4.83 22.30 -11.67
CA LYS A 40 -3.96 23.49 -11.71
C LYS A 40 -3.46 23.91 -10.33
N ALA A 41 -4.34 23.85 -9.32
CA ALA A 41 -3.98 24.21 -7.95
C ALA A 41 -3.01 23.18 -7.34
N VAL A 42 -3.25 21.90 -7.64
CA VAL A 42 -2.43 20.78 -7.20
C VAL A 42 -1.03 20.82 -7.84
N GLU A 43 -0.92 21.10 -9.15
CA GLU A 43 0.35 21.28 -9.85
C GLU A 43 1.17 22.45 -9.27
N GLN A 44 0.52 23.58 -8.96
CA GLN A 44 1.18 24.72 -8.33
C GLN A 44 1.74 24.39 -6.95
N VAL A 45 0.98 23.66 -6.12
CA VAL A 45 1.47 23.19 -4.80
C VAL A 45 2.59 22.18 -4.97
N SER A 46 2.49 21.28 -5.96
CA SER A 46 3.54 20.33 -6.31
C SER A 46 4.87 21.02 -6.57
N GLU A 47 4.91 22.05 -7.41
CA GLU A 47 6.14 22.78 -7.73
C GLU A 47 6.73 23.53 -6.53
N ARG A 48 5.88 24.04 -5.63
CA ARG A 48 6.33 24.66 -4.37
C ARG A 48 6.96 23.63 -3.45
N ILE A 49 6.37 22.44 -3.34
CA ILE A 49 6.93 21.33 -2.56
C ILE A 49 8.27 20.90 -3.15
N ARG A 50 8.37 20.70 -4.47
CA ARG A 50 9.64 20.34 -5.14
C ARG A 50 10.75 21.33 -4.81
N SER A 51 10.44 22.62 -4.93
CA SER A 51 11.39 23.69 -4.62
C SER A 51 11.81 23.67 -3.15
N ALA A 52 10.86 23.47 -2.23
CA ALA A 52 11.14 23.45 -0.80
C ALA A 52 11.95 22.20 -0.37
N VAL A 53 11.73 21.04 -1.01
CA VAL A 53 12.53 19.82 -0.82
C VAL A 53 13.99 20.07 -1.23
N ILE A 54 14.22 20.70 -2.38
CA ILE A 54 15.58 21.05 -2.85
C ILE A 54 16.27 22.02 -1.88
N VAL A 55 15.56 23.05 -1.41
CA VAL A 55 16.11 24.02 -0.43
C VAL A 55 16.46 23.34 0.90
N ALA A 56 15.71 22.30 1.30
CA ALA A 56 15.99 21.51 2.48
C ALA A 56 17.17 20.52 2.30
N GLY A 57 17.82 20.50 1.14
CA GLY A 57 18.93 19.59 0.83
C GLY A 57 18.50 18.15 0.55
N LEU A 58 17.20 17.93 0.29
CA LEU A 58 16.63 16.64 -0.05
C LEU A 58 16.50 16.49 -1.58
N GLN A 59 16.47 15.26 -2.06
CA GLN A 59 16.33 14.95 -3.49
C GLN A 59 15.03 14.21 -3.78
N ILE A 60 14.40 14.54 -4.91
CA ILE A 60 13.21 13.85 -5.41
C ILE A 60 13.65 12.92 -6.53
N VAL A 61 13.25 11.65 -6.43
CA VAL A 61 13.49 10.65 -7.48
C VAL A 61 12.45 10.86 -8.56
N LYS A 62 12.82 11.56 -9.65
CA LYS A 62 11.88 11.98 -10.70
C LYS A 62 11.07 10.82 -11.27
N GLU A 63 11.67 9.64 -11.34
CA GLU A 63 11.08 8.41 -11.85
C GLU A 63 9.95 7.85 -10.97
N LYS A 64 9.88 8.27 -9.70
CA LYS A 64 8.84 7.83 -8.76
C LYS A 64 7.64 8.78 -8.70
N VAL A 65 7.74 9.99 -9.25
CA VAL A 65 6.63 10.94 -9.31
C VAL A 65 5.50 10.35 -10.16
N GLN A 66 4.27 10.34 -9.63
CA GLN A 66 3.10 9.79 -10.32
C GLN A 66 2.02 10.86 -10.51
N GLN A 67 1.98 11.45 -11.72
CA GLN A 67 1.09 12.57 -12.06
C GLN A 67 -0.24 12.13 -12.68
N VAL A 68 -0.30 10.93 -13.25
CA VAL A 68 -1.45 10.39 -13.99
C VAL A 68 -2.02 9.18 -13.27
N SER A 69 -3.33 8.99 -13.33
CA SER A 69 -4.02 7.82 -12.76
C SER A 69 -3.47 6.50 -13.34
N LEU A 70 -2.57 5.89 -12.59
CA LEU A 70 -2.71 4.64 -11.84
C LEU A 70 -1.66 4.74 -10.73
N TRP A 71 -2.05 5.23 -9.56
CA TRP A 71 -1.08 5.58 -8.52
C TRP A 71 -0.77 4.41 -7.60
N ASN A 72 0.51 4.19 -7.33
CA ASN A 72 1.00 3.23 -6.36
C ASN A 72 1.37 3.95 -5.07
N TYR A 73 0.73 3.61 -3.95
CA TYR A 73 0.98 4.25 -2.66
C TYR A 73 0.82 3.26 -1.51
N LEU A 74 1.89 3.06 -0.72
CA LEU A 74 1.90 2.12 0.42
C LEU A 74 1.35 0.72 0.10
N GLY A 75 1.65 0.24 -1.10
CA GLY A 75 1.19 -1.06 -1.60
C GLY A 75 -0.25 -1.07 -2.12
N TRP A 76 -0.93 0.08 -2.21
CA TRP A 76 -2.23 0.25 -2.87
C TRP A 76 -2.04 0.70 -4.32
N ARG A 77 -2.94 0.29 -5.20
CA ARG A 77 -3.20 0.89 -6.51
C ARG A 77 -4.45 1.75 -6.40
N ILE A 78 -4.31 3.01 -6.72
CA ILE A 78 -5.37 4.00 -6.67
C ILE A 78 -5.65 4.40 -8.12
N ARG A 79 -6.92 4.40 -8.48
CA ARG A 79 -7.46 4.87 -9.76
C ARG A 79 -8.66 5.75 -9.46
N ASP A 80 -9.04 6.64 -10.37
CA ASP A 80 -10.25 7.47 -10.22
C ASP A 80 -11.48 6.66 -9.79
N GLY A 81 -11.90 6.82 -8.53
CA GLY A 81 -13.04 6.10 -7.95
C GLY A 81 -12.75 4.75 -7.28
N GLU A 82 -11.51 4.24 -7.35
CA GLU A 82 -11.19 2.88 -6.95
C GLU A 82 -9.83 2.75 -6.25
N ILE A 83 -9.79 2.03 -5.13
CA ILE A 83 -8.57 1.64 -4.44
C ILE A 83 -8.52 0.12 -4.41
N ARG A 84 -7.50 -0.47 -5.01
CA ARG A 84 -7.23 -1.90 -4.95
C ARG A 84 -5.89 -2.14 -4.27
N PRO A 85 -5.67 -3.27 -3.59
CA PRO A 85 -4.31 -3.67 -3.27
C PRO A 85 -3.49 -3.73 -4.57
N GLN A 86 -2.22 -3.33 -4.55
CA GLN A 86 -1.28 -3.77 -5.58
C GLN A 86 -1.38 -5.29 -5.63
N GLN A 87 -1.37 -5.89 -6.84
CA GLN A 87 -1.47 -7.34 -6.96
C GLN A 87 -0.45 -7.96 -6.02
N VAL A 88 -0.96 -8.52 -4.94
CA VAL A 88 -0.27 -9.60 -4.28
C VAL A 88 -0.48 -10.74 -5.22
N LYS A 89 0.59 -11.09 -5.92
CA LYS A 89 0.72 -12.44 -6.44
C LYS A 89 0.71 -13.33 -5.20
N ILE A 90 -0.48 -13.72 -4.76
CA ILE A 90 -0.64 -14.91 -3.94
C ILE A 90 0.06 -15.98 -4.76
N GLY A 91 1.16 -16.50 -4.25
CA GLY A 91 1.94 -17.49 -4.95
C GLY A 91 1.04 -18.67 -5.23
N THR A 92 0.48 -18.75 -6.44
CA THR A 92 -0.27 -19.92 -6.93
C THR A 92 0.68 -21.05 -7.33
N GLY A 93 1.97 -20.88 -7.08
CA GLY A 93 2.95 -21.94 -7.19
C GLY A 93 2.62 -23.05 -6.20
N PRO A 94 3.07 -24.29 -6.47
CA PRO A 94 2.86 -25.39 -5.55
C PRO A 94 3.57 -25.08 -4.23
N ILE A 95 2.84 -25.15 -3.11
CA ILE A 95 3.44 -25.11 -1.78
C ILE A 95 4.15 -26.44 -1.58
N ARG A 96 5.48 -26.39 -1.53
CA ARG A 96 6.32 -27.59 -1.33
C ARG A 96 7.15 -27.51 -0.07
N THR A 97 7.41 -26.30 0.42
CA THR A 97 8.28 -26.04 1.57
C THR A 97 7.62 -25.13 2.60
N LEU A 98 8.12 -25.12 3.84
CA LEU A 98 7.73 -24.16 4.86
C LEU A 98 7.92 -22.71 4.41
N ASN A 99 8.99 -22.41 3.68
CA ASN A 99 9.22 -21.08 3.11
C ASN A 99 8.09 -20.65 2.15
N ASP A 100 7.62 -21.56 1.30
CA ASP A 100 6.51 -21.26 0.39
C ASP A 100 5.23 -20.91 1.17
N LEU A 101 4.92 -21.70 2.21
CA LEU A 101 3.76 -21.46 3.08
C LEU A 101 3.87 -20.14 3.83
N GLN A 102 5.05 -19.82 4.39
CA GLN A 102 5.29 -18.56 5.10
C GLN A 102 5.14 -17.34 4.18
N ARG A 103 5.68 -17.42 2.96
CA ARG A 103 5.53 -16.34 1.96
C ARG A 103 4.07 -16.14 1.56
N LEU A 104 3.34 -17.23 1.38
CA LEU A 104 1.91 -17.19 1.10
C LEU A 104 1.12 -16.54 2.25
N LEU A 105 1.36 -16.97 3.49
CA LEU A 105 0.70 -16.41 4.67
C LEU A 105 1.06 -14.94 4.90
N GLY A 106 2.30 -14.53 4.61
CA GLY A 106 2.70 -13.11 4.64
C GLY A 106 1.90 -12.27 3.64
N ALA A 107 1.72 -12.78 2.42
CA ALA A 107 0.88 -12.18 1.39
C ALA A 107 -0.60 -12.08 1.82
N ILE A 108 -1.17 -13.15 2.38
CA ILE A 108 -2.56 -13.20 2.85
C ILE A 108 -2.78 -12.24 4.03
N ASN A 109 -1.86 -12.21 4.99
CA ASN A 109 -1.95 -11.30 6.14
C ASN A 109 -1.93 -9.84 5.73
N TRP A 110 -1.18 -9.50 4.68
CA TRP A 110 -1.12 -8.13 4.18
C TRP A 110 -2.43 -7.68 3.53
N ILE A 111 -3.11 -8.54 2.76
CA ILE A 111 -4.43 -8.20 2.15
C ILE A 111 -5.60 -8.31 3.12
N ARG A 112 -5.44 -9.08 4.20
CA ARG A 112 -6.49 -9.43 5.15
C ARG A 112 -7.34 -8.24 5.62
N PRO A 113 -6.78 -7.06 5.99
CA PRO A 113 -7.57 -5.92 6.45
C PRO A 113 -8.60 -5.42 5.43
N VAL A 114 -8.40 -5.73 4.14
CA VAL A 114 -9.23 -5.21 3.05
C VAL A 114 -10.18 -6.25 2.49
N ILE A 115 -9.77 -7.52 2.45
CA ILE A 115 -10.70 -8.62 2.18
C ILE A 115 -11.52 -9.00 3.41
N GLY A 116 -11.27 -8.39 4.58
CA GLY A 116 -12.03 -8.53 5.82
C GLY A 116 -12.25 -9.97 6.25
N LEU A 117 -11.20 -10.79 6.11
CA LEU A 117 -11.14 -12.14 6.69
C LEU A 117 -10.75 -12.07 8.17
N THR A 118 -11.37 -12.96 8.94
CA THR A 118 -11.17 -13.14 10.37
C THR A 118 -9.95 -14.02 10.66
N ASN A 119 -9.54 -14.05 11.93
CA ASN A 119 -8.48 -14.99 12.38
C ASN A 119 -8.96 -16.44 12.27
N GLU A 120 -10.26 -16.68 12.46
CA GLU A 120 -10.84 -18.02 12.49
C GLU A 120 -10.83 -18.64 11.09
N GLU A 121 -11.20 -17.88 10.06
CA GLU A 121 -11.16 -18.31 8.66
C GLU A 121 -9.73 -18.65 8.20
N LEU A 122 -8.71 -17.94 8.70
CA LEU A 122 -7.31 -18.20 8.36
C LEU A 122 -6.61 -19.21 9.29
N ARG A 123 -7.26 -19.62 10.38
CA ARG A 123 -6.69 -20.49 11.41
C ARG A 123 -6.10 -21.79 10.83
N PRO A 124 -6.74 -22.50 9.88
CA PRO A 124 -6.18 -23.72 9.32
C PRO A 124 -4.82 -23.52 8.65
N LEU A 125 -4.56 -22.34 8.08
CA LEU A 125 -3.27 -22.04 7.46
C LEU A 125 -2.20 -21.76 8.51
N PHE A 126 -2.53 -21.04 9.59
CA PHE A 126 -1.58 -20.77 10.66
C PHE A 126 -1.17 -22.02 11.43
N LEU A 127 -2.08 -22.99 11.60
CA LEU A 127 -1.76 -24.25 12.27
C LEU A 127 -0.70 -25.06 11.51
N GLN A 128 -0.63 -24.94 10.18
CA GLN A 128 0.41 -25.62 9.38
C GLN A 128 1.81 -25.04 9.55
N LEU A 129 1.95 -23.85 10.14
CA LEU A 129 3.26 -23.31 10.51
C LEU A 129 3.86 -24.04 11.72
N GLN A 130 3.06 -24.83 12.44
CA GLN A 130 3.56 -25.63 13.56
C GLN A 130 4.24 -26.88 13.01
N GLY A 131 5.52 -27.09 13.36
CA GLY A 131 6.29 -28.23 12.88
C GLY A 131 7.79 -27.95 12.86
N ASP A 132 8.47 -28.59 11.92
CA ASP A 132 9.91 -28.43 11.70
C ASP A 132 10.24 -26.96 11.35
N PRO A 133 11.17 -26.31 12.08
CA PRO A 133 11.55 -24.92 11.80
C PRO A 133 12.39 -24.73 10.52
N ASP A 134 12.88 -25.80 9.87
CA ASP A 134 13.64 -25.69 8.63
C ASP A 134 12.75 -25.11 7.50
N LEU A 135 13.22 -24.02 6.89
CA LEU A 135 12.57 -23.36 5.76
C LEU A 135 12.39 -24.27 4.54
N ASN A 136 13.25 -25.27 4.39
CA ASN A 136 13.20 -26.26 3.31
C ASN A 136 12.39 -27.51 3.67
N SER A 137 11.85 -27.59 4.90
CA SER A 137 11.05 -28.73 5.33
C SER A 137 9.86 -28.93 4.37
N PRO A 138 9.62 -30.16 3.88
CA PRO A 138 8.50 -30.44 2.99
C PRO A 138 7.17 -30.10 3.66
N GLN A 139 6.31 -29.39 2.93
CA GLN A 139 4.97 -29.02 3.37
C GLN A 139 3.91 -29.57 2.43
N GLN A 140 2.79 -30.00 3.01
CA GLN A 140 1.62 -30.45 2.28
C GLN A 140 0.38 -29.84 2.91
N LEU A 141 -0.43 -29.16 2.09
CA LEU A 141 -1.66 -28.55 2.57
C LEU A 141 -2.69 -29.62 2.94
N MET A 142 -3.11 -29.61 4.21
CA MET A 142 -4.34 -30.26 4.68
C MET A 142 -5.58 -29.69 3.97
N GLU A 143 -6.66 -30.48 3.91
CA GLU A 143 -7.89 -30.16 3.19
C GLU A 143 -8.52 -28.86 3.70
N GLU A 144 -8.56 -28.64 5.01
CA GLU A 144 -9.10 -27.44 5.63
C GLU A 144 -8.31 -26.18 5.25
N SER A 145 -7.00 -26.30 5.07
CA SER A 145 -6.15 -25.19 4.65
C SER A 145 -6.27 -24.91 3.16
N GLN A 146 -6.53 -25.93 2.33
CA GLN A 146 -6.88 -25.74 0.92
C GLN A 146 -8.21 -25.00 0.79
N GLN A 147 -9.20 -25.36 1.61
CA GLN A 147 -10.50 -24.68 1.65
C GLN A 147 -10.35 -23.22 2.08
N ALA A 148 -9.59 -22.95 3.15
CA ALA A 148 -9.30 -21.58 3.59
C ALA A 148 -8.61 -20.74 2.48
N LEU A 149 -7.71 -21.34 1.69
CA LEU A 149 -7.09 -20.64 0.55
C LEU A 149 -8.08 -20.36 -0.58
N ALA A 150 -9.02 -21.28 -0.85
CA ALA A 150 -10.07 -21.06 -1.84
C ALA A 150 -10.99 -19.90 -1.42
N GLU A 151 -11.35 -19.82 -0.12
CA GLU A 151 -12.12 -18.72 0.44
C GLU A 151 -11.37 -17.38 0.33
N VAL A 152 -10.06 -17.37 0.61
CA VAL A 152 -9.20 -16.20 0.39
C VAL A 152 -9.25 -15.75 -1.07
N ALA A 153 -9.08 -16.67 -2.02
CA ALA A 153 -9.13 -16.36 -3.45
C ALA A 153 -10.51 -15.79 -3.86
N HIS A 154 -11.59 -16.36 -3.34
CA HIS A 154 -12.94 -15.88 -3.58
C HIS A 154 -13.18 -14.47 -3.04
N GLU A 155 -12.77 -14.18 -1.80
CA GLU A 155 -12.98 -12.87 -1.19
C GLU A 155 -12.12 -11.77 -1.83
N ILE A 156 -10.94 -12.12 -2.37
CA ILE A 156 -10.12 -11.18 -3.16
C ILE A 156 -10.82 -10.75 -4.43
N ASP A 157 -11.46 -11.68 -5.13
CA ASP A 157 -12.18 -11.37 -6.37
C ASP A 157 -13.43 -10.53 -6.09
N LYS A 158 -14.14 -10.88 -5.00
CA LYS A 158 -15.40 -10.24 -4.59
C LYS A 158 -15.23 -8.86 -3.97
N ARG A 159 -14.22 -8.65 -3.11
CA ARG A 159 -14.01 -7.39 -2.37
C ARG A 159 -13.02 -6.49 -3.09
N GLN A 160 -13.40 -6.00 -4.27
CA GLN A 160 -12.79 -4.80 -4.84
C GLN A 160 -13.33 -3.59 -4.06
N SER A 161 -12.48 -2.95 -3.26
CA SER A 161 -12.88 -1.85 -2.37
C SER A 161 -13.18 -0.56 -3.13
N TYR A 162 -14.47 -0.28 -3.36
CA TYR A 162 -14.96 1.00 -3.86
C TYR A 162 -15.06 2.02 -2.70
N ARG A 163 -13.96 2.68 -2.36
CA ARG A 163 -13.99 3.81 -1.43
C ARG A 163 -13.10 4.94 -1.92
N ILE A 164 -13.59 5.67 -2.92
CA ILE A 164 -13.14 7.04 -3.15
C ILE A 164 -14.37 7.95 -3.14
N GLN A 165 -14.33 8.99 -2.30
CA GLN A 165 -15.19 10.16 -2.47
C GLN A 165 -14.83 10.81 -3.81
N LYS A 166 -15.75 10.74 -4.79
CA LYS A 166 -15.58 11.17 -6.19
C LYS A 166 -15.25 12.66 -6.39
N GLU A 167 -15.26 13.47 -5.34
CA GLU A 167 -15.30 14.93 -5.45
C GLU A 167 -13.93 15.63 -5.59
N LEU A 168 -12.80 14.91 -5.52
CA LEU A 168 -11.47 15.55 -5.52
C LEU A 168 -10.44 14.75 -6.34
N GLU A 169 -9.68 15.46 -7.17
CA GLU A 169 -8.59 14.94 -8.02
C GLU A 169 -7.33 14.66 -7.18
N ILE A 170 -6.60 13.58 -7.53
CA ILE A 170 -5.46 13.07 -6.76
C ILE A 170 -4.16 13.26 -7.55
N TYR A 171 -3.08 13.62 -6.86
CA TYR A 171 -1.74 13.75 -7.44
C TYR A 171 -0.67 13.25 -6.45
N PHE A 172 0.29 12.48 -6.94
CA PHE A 172 1.32 11.89 -6.09
C PHE A 172 2.71 12.44 -6.41
N ILE A 173 3.40 12.88 -5.37
CA ILE A 173 4.83 13.17 -5.41
C ILE A 173 5.54 12.14 -4.54
N ILE A 174 6.42 11.38 -5.18
CA ILE A 174 7.35 10.46 -4.52
C ILE A 174 8.75 10.91 -4.87
#